data_AF-A0A7C5EQY0-F1
#
_entry.id   AF-A0A7C5EQY0-F1
#
_cell.length_a   1.000
_cell.length_b   1.000
_cell.length_c   1.000
_cell.angle_alpha   90.00
_cell.angle_beta   90.00
_cell.angle_gamma   90.00
#
_symmetry.space_group_name_H-M   'P 1'
#
loop_
_entity.id
_entity.type
_entity.pdbx_description
1 polymer ?
#
loop_
_entity_poly.entity_id
_entity_poly.type
_entity_poly.pdbx_seq_one_letter_code
_entity_poly.pdbx_strand_id
1 'polypeptide(L)'
;MASVFVNRVSALLERGRRTGASPSVPVDLEVYRSEAVYDGGGRLDYLYYDLVEREGGATYRVHKAVKLVALDFLPKETREQVTLIQRMQKALKGLYSAEVDFVYLVAGMFQPYQGLLQCYGVQGLGASLEMALRRAGEAAAALEGVLANFEQSRFVPLTMARAEWLRRGFSEMRFGVVGIGQPDARENARGMTGENARSAVVDEYTLQQNELVYRGMAKLREEFLAVVMAFRVRQ
;
A
#
# COMPACT_ATOMS: atom_id res chain seq x y z
N MET A 1 -20.06 -12.25 -23.18
CA MET A 1 -18.63 -12.25 -22.79
C MET A 1 -18.41 -12.48 -21.30
N ALA A 2 -19.21 -11.89 -20.39
CA ALA A 2 -19.08 -12.10 -18.94
C ALA A 2 -19.26 -13.57 -18.46
N SER A 3 -20.16 -14.36 -19.08
CA SER A 3 -20.41 -15.74 -18.62
C SER A 3 -19.27 -16.71 -18.91
N VAL A 4 -18.45 -16.46 -19.94
CA VAL A 4 -17.30 -17.31 -20.28
C VAL A 4 -16.16 -17.11 -19.27
N PHE A 5 -15.99 -15.89 -18.76
CA PHE A 5 -14.97 -15.57 -17.77
C PHE A 5 -15.31 -16.16 -16.40
N VAL A 6 -16.56 -16.01 -15.95
CA VAL A 6 -17.06 -16.62 -14.70
C VAL A 6 -16.92 -18.14 -14.76
N ASN A 7 -17.30 -18.78 -15.87
CA ASN A 7 -17.15 -20.23 -16.03
C ASN A 7 -15.69 -20.70 -16.01
N ARG A 8 -14.74 -19.91 -16.54
CA ARG A 8 -13.31 -20.22 -16.47
C ARG A 8 -12.75 -20.11 -15.06
N VAL A 9 -13.16 -19.08 -14.31
CA VAL A 9 -12.74 -18.90 -12.90
C VAL A 9 -13.32 -20.03 -12.03
N SER A 10 -14.59 -20.38 -12.20
CA SER A 10 -15.21 -21.52 -11.50
C SER A 10 -14.48 -22.84 -11.81
N ALA A 11 -14.13 -23.11 -13.08
CA ALA A 11 -13.40 -24.30 -13.48
C ALA A 11 -11.95 -24.35 -12.95
N LEU A 12 -11.31 -23.19 -12.77
CA LEU A 12 -9.98 -23.06 -12.14
C LEU A 12 -10.06 -23.32 -10.62
N LEU A 13 -11.08 -22.78 -9.95
CA LEU A 13 -11.34 -23.01 -8.53
C LEU A 13 -11.69 -24.48 -8.25
N GLU A 14 -12.46 -25.12 -9.13
CA GLU A 14 -12.76 -26.55 -9.04
C GLU A 14 -11.53 -27.43 -9.30
N ARG A 15 -10.64 -27.03 -10.22
CA ARG A 15 -9.36 -27.72 -10.42
C ARG A 15 -8.45 -27.62 -9.20
N GLY A 16 -8.35 -26.45 -8.58
CA GLY A 16 -7.58 -26.27 -7.34
C GLY A 16 -8.12 -27.11 -6.17
N ARG A 17 -9.44 -27.34 -6.11
CA ARG A 17 -10.06 -28.25 -5.13
C ARG A 17 -9.78 -29.73 -5.40
N ARG A 18 -9.67 -30.14 -6.68
CA ARG A 18 -9.46 -31.55 -7.08
C ARG A 18 -8.02 -32.01 -6.91
N THR A 19 -7.04 -31.12 -6.96
CA THR A 19 -5.63 -31.48 -6.86
C THR A 19 -5.14 -31.75 -5.44
N GLY A 20 -5.89 -31.38 -4.39
CA GLY A 20 -5.57 -31.65 -2.98
C GLY A 20 -4.29 -30.97 -2.45
N ALA A 21 -3.35 -30.65 -3.32
CA ALA A 21 -2.19 -29.83 -3.08
C ALA A 21 -2.60 -28.36 -3.26
N SER A 22 -3.01 -27.71 -2.17
CA SER A 22 -2.66 -26.29 -2.06
C SER A 22 -1.14 -26.22 -2.20
N PRO A 23 -0.58 -25.38 -3.10
CA PRO A 23 0.83 -25.05 -2.98
C PRO A 23 1.02 -24.59 -1.54
N SER A 24 1.79 -25.34 -0.76
CA SER A 24 2.07 -24.98 0.62
C SER A 24 2.78 -23.64 0.57
N VAL A 25 2.09 -22.58 1.00
CA VAL A 25 2.72 -21.28 1.19
C VAL A 25 3.91 -21.54 2.12
N PRO A 26 5.15 -21.26 1.69
CA PRO A 26 6.31 -21.43 2.55
C PRO A 26 6.07 -20.67 3.85
N VAL A 27 6.45 -21.26 4.99
CA VAL A 27 6.39 -20.55 6.29
C VAL A 27 7.67 -19.72 6.44
N ASP A 28 7.88 -18.83 5.48
CA ASP A 28 9.03 -17.93 5.37
C ASP A 28 8.85 -16.65 6.21
N LEU A 29 7.61 -16.30 6.56
CA LEU A 29 7.27 -15.17 7.42
C LEU A 29 6.23 -15.57 8.47
N GLU A 30 6.49 -15.23 9.72
CA GLU A 30 5.57 -15.42 10.85
C GLU A 30 5.38 -14.11 11.60
N VAL A 31 4.12 -13.74 11.89
CA VAL A 31 3.79 -12.53 12.67
C VAL A 31 3.51 -12.95 14.11
N TYR A 32 4.44 -12.68 15.02
CA TYR A 32 4.31 -12.99 16.45
C TYR A 32 3.40 -12.01 17.19
N ARG A 33 3.48 -10.72 16.83
CA ARG A 33 2.74 -9.64 17.47
C ARG A 33 2.31 -8.63 16.42
N SER A 34 1.08 -8.14 16.53
CA SER A 34 0.49 -7.13 15.64
C SER A 34 -0.35 -6.19 16.50
N GLU A 35 0.06 -4.92 16.57
CA GLU A 35 -0.54 -3.94 17.47
C GLU A 35 -0.72 -2.59 16.80
N ALA A 36 -1.74 -1.85 17.25
CA ALA A 36 -1.90 -0.45 16.95
C ALA A 36 -1.55 0.36 18.21
N VAL A 37 -0.60 1.27 18.09
CA VAL A 37 -0.18 2.17 19.16
C VAL A 37 -0.75 3.56 18.90
N TYR A 38 -1.35 4.14 19.93
CA TYR A 38 -2.05 5.41 19.86
C TYR A 38 -1.33 6.49 20.65
N ASP A 39 -1.39 7.73 20.17
CA ASP A 39 -0.91 8.90 20.89
C ASP A 39 -1.82 9.27 22.08
N GLY A 40 -1.40 10.26 22.87
CA GLY A 40 -2.18 10.75 24.01
C GLY A 40 -3.56 11.33 23.64
N GLY A 41 -3.82 11.59 22.36
CA GLY A 41 -5.10 12.05 21.82
C GLY A 41 -5.96 10.93 21.23
N GLY A 42 -5.54 9.66 21.34
CA GLY A 42 -6.27 8.51 20.80
C GLY A 42 -6.20 8.38 19.27
N ARG A 43 -5.22 9.02 18.63
CA ARG A 43 -4.95 8.87 17.20
C ARG A 43 -3.83 7.86 16.99
N LEU A 44 -3.84 7.18 15.85
CA LEU A 44 -2.80 6.20 15.53
C LEU A 44 -1.43 6.91 15.43
N ASP A 45 -0.48 6.49 16.25
CA ASP A 45 0.93 6.88 16.12
C ASP A 45 1.63 5.92 15.15
N TYR A 46 1.50 4.60 15.38
CA TYR A 46 2.03 3.58 14.46
C TYR A 46 1.33 2.23 14.62
N LEU A 47 1.38 1.43 13.55
CA LEU A 47 1.15 -0.01 13.61
C LEU A 47 2.49 -0.72 13.84
N TYR A 48 2.51 -1.70 14.73
CA TYR A 48 3.70 -2.47 15.07
C TYR A 48 3.52 -3.94 14.72
N TYR A 49 4.57 -4.52 14.14
CA TYR A 49 4.66 -5.94 13.88
C TYR A 49 5.99 -6.51 14.39
N ASP A 50 5.91 -7.62 15.09
CA ASP A 50 7.04 -8.47 15.48
C ASP A 50 7.06 -9.68 14.57
N LEU A 51 8.09 -9.77 13.74
CA LEU A 51 8.16 -10.68 12.60
C LEU A 51 9.31 -11.66 12.80
N VAL A 52 9.12 -12.89 12.36
CA VAL A 52 10.20 -13.85 12.17
C VAL A 52 10.25 -14.24 10.70
N GLU A 53 11.35 -13.88 10.05
CA GLU A 53 11.66 -14.21 8.67
C GLU A 53 12.61 -15.42 8.63
N ARG A 54 12.34 -16.37 7.74
CA ARG A 54 13.14 -17.57 7.52
C ARG A 54 13.58 -17.61 6.08
N GLU A 55 14.85 -17.27 5.83
CA GLU A 55 15.42 -17.17 4.49
C GLU A 55 16.82 -17.79 4.46
N GLY A 56 17.11 -18.57 3.42
CA GLY A 56 18.46 -19.14 3.22
C GLY A 56 18.95 -20.06 4.35
N GLY A 57 18.03 -20.65 5.13
CA GLY A 57 18.37 -21.48 6.30
C GLY A 57 18.65 -20.68 7.58
N ALA A 58 18.58 -19.36 7.53
CA ALA A 58 18.70 -18.48 8.69
C ALA A 58 17.31 -18.03 9.18
N THR A 59 17.23 -17.64 10.45
CA THR A 59 16.03 -17.09 11.08
C THR A 59 16.34 -15.70 11.62
N TYR A 60 15.58 -14.70 11.19
CA TYR A 60 15.75 -13.31 11.57
C TYR A 60 14.51 -12.82 12.31
N ARG A 61 14.71 -12.21 13.47
CA ARG A 61 13.64 -11.46 14.14
C ARG A 61 13.69 -10.02 13.69
N VAL A 62 12.58 -9.52 13.17
CA VAL A 62 12.47 -8.20 12.56
C VAL A 62 11.32 -7.45 13.22
N HIS A 63 11.61 -6.23 13.65
CA HIS A 63 10.61 -5.30 14.14
C HIS A 63 10.20 -4.36 13.00
N LYS A 64 8.90 -4.24 12.76
CA LYS A 64 8.33 -3.35 11.75
C LYS A 64 7.42 -2.33 12.42
N ALA A 65 7.67 -1.05 12.15
CA ALA A 65 6.78 0.05 12.51
C ALA A 65 6.23 0.69 11.24
N VAL A 66 4.91 0.93 11.17
CA VAL A 66 4.25 1.59 10.04
C VAL A 66 3.54 2.84 10.54
N LYS A 67 3.90 3.99 9.97
CA LYS A 67 3.22 5.27 10.24
C LYS A 67 2.32 5.62 9.08
N LEU A 68 1.08 6.02 9.37
CA LEU A 68 0.04 6.30 8.37
C LEU A 68 -0.60 7.66 8.63
N VAL A 69 -0.84 8.41 7.55
CA VAL A 69 -1.70 9.59 7.52
C VAL A 69 -2.80 9.38 6.47
N ALA A 70 -4.02 9.81 6.78
CA ALA A 70 -5.18 9.71 5.91
C ALA A 70 -5.39 11.01 5.14
N LEU A 71 -5.69 10.91 3.85
CA LEU A 71 -6.22 12.03 3.08
C LEU A 71 -7.68 12.24 3.49
N ASP A 72 -7.95 13.36 4.17
CA ASP A 72 -9.26 13.67 4.75
C ASP A 72 -10.05 14.64 3.88
N PHE A 73 -9.37 15.55 3.19
CA PHE A 73 -10.00 16.49 2.28
C PHE A 73 -9.15 16.71 1.04
N LEU A 74 -9.83 16.70 -0.12
CA LEU A 74 -9.29 17.12 -1.40
C LEU A 74 -10.35 18.01 -2.09
N PRO A 75 -10.02 19.27 -2.45
CA PRO A 75 -10.96 20.19 -3.10
C PRO A 75 -11.45 19.63 -4.44
N LYS A 76 -12.66 20.05 -4.84
CA LYS A 76 -13.34 19.51 -6.02
C LYS A 76 -12.57 19.83 -7.31
N GLU A 77 -12.06 21.04 -7.40
CA GLU A 77 -11.27 21.56 -8.52
C GLU A 77 -9.95 20.81 -8.68
N THR A 78 -9.41 20.28 -7.57
CA THR A 78 -8.17 19.50 -7.52
C THR A 78 -8.40 18.04 -7.90
N ARG A 79 -9.61 17.48 -7.69
CA ARG A 79 -9.96 16.10 -8.08
C ARG A 79 -10.00 15.90 -9.59
N GLU A 80 -10.37 16.94 -10.32
CA GLU A 80 -10.49 16.91 -11.79
C GLU A 80 -9.13 17.14 -12.48
N GLN A 81 -8.09 17.48 -11.70
CA GLN A 81 -6.75 17.68 -12.21
C GLN A 81 -5.98 16.36 -12.28
N VAL A 82 -5.89 15.78 -13.48
CA VAL A 82 -4.99 14.65 -13.80
C VAL A 82 -3.55 14.94 -13.34
N THR A 83 -3.16 16.21 -13.34
CA THR A 83 -1.83 16.68 -12.90
C THR A 83 -1.55 16.45 -11.41
N LEU A 84 -2.57 16.37 -10.55
CA LEU A 84 -2.36 16.09 -9.12
C LEU A 84 -1.86 14.66 -8.90
N ILE A 85 -2.49 13.68 -9.56
CA ILE A 85 -2.11 12.27 -9.49
C ILE A 85 -0.67 12.09 -10.00
N GLN A 86 -0.34 12.71 -11.13
CA GLN A 86 1.02 12.70 -11.68
C GLN A 86 2.04 13.38 -10.76
N ARG A 87 1.68 14.48 -10.09
CA ARG A 87 2.54 15.15 -9.08
C ARG A 87 2.76 14.29 -7.85
N MET A 88 1.72 13.62 -7.35
CA MET A 88 1.84 12.68 -6.25
C MET A 88 2.75 11.53 -6.63
N GLN A 89 2.56 10.91 -7.80
CA GLN A 89 3.47 9.87 -8.30
C GLN A 89 4.92 10.34 -8.39
N LYS A 90 5.17 11.55 -8.92
CA LYS A 90 6.51 12.12 -8.99
C LYS A 90 7.12 12.34 -7.61
N ALA A 91 6.32 12.80 -6.66
CA ALA A 91 6.76 13.02 -5.28
C ALA A 91 7.03 11.69 -4.55
N LEU A 92 6.21 10.67 -4.80
CA LEU A 92 6.42 9.30 -4.32
C LEU A 92 7.68 8.65 -4.95
N LYS A 93 7.97 8.91 -6.23
CA LYS A 93 9.24 8.53 -6.87
C LYS A 93 10.44 9.21 -6.18
N GLY A 94 10.29 10.47 -5.76
CA GLY A 94 11.31 11.19 -5.00
C GLY A 94 11.61 10.55 -3.64
N LEU A 95 10.59 10.07 -2.93
CA LEU A 95 10.77 9.34 -1.66
C LEU A 95 11.53 8.03 -1.84
N TYR A 96 11.27 7.31 -2.94
CA TYR A 96 12.03 6.10 -3.27
C TYR A 96 13.53 6.38 -3.48
N SER A 97 13.88 7.50 -4.16
CA SER A 97 15.27 7.94 -4.29
C SER A 97 15.88 8.41 -2.97
N ALA A 98 15.06 8.90 -2.04
CA ALA A 98 15.46 9.30 -0.69
C ALA A 98 15.47 8.14 0.31
N GLU A 99 15.48 6.90 -0.17
CA GLU A 99 15.62 5.69 0.65
C GLU A 99 14.45 5.42 1.62
N VAL A 100 13.28 6.00 1.34
CA VAL A 100 12.07 5.84 2.15
C VAL A 100 11.26 4.63 1.69
N ASP A 101 11.05 3.67 2.59
CA ASP A 101 10.15 2.54 2.36
C ASP A 101 8.69 3.02 2.52
N PHE A 102 8.02 3.21 1.39
CA PHE A 102 6.72 3.87 1.31
C PHE A 102 5.55 2.88 1.30
N VAL A 103 4.42 3.29 1.90
CA VAL A 103 3.17 2.56 1.94
C VAL A 103 2.04 3.45 1.42
N TYR A 104 1.32 2.97 0.41
CA TYR A 104 0.05 3.54 -0.03
C TYR A 104 -1.06 2.53 0.21
N LEU A 105 -2.17 3.00 0.79
CA LEU A 105 -3.29 2.14 1.15
C LEU A 105 -4.61 2.80 0.76
N VAL A 106 -5.50 2.02 0.15
CA VAL A 106 -6.89 2.37 -0.04
C VAL A 106 -7.76 1.30 0.59
N ALA A 107 -8.72 1.70 1.42
CA ALA A 107 -9.68 0.82 2.05
C ALA A 107 -11.12 1.22 1.73
N GLY A 108 -11.94 0.24 1.38
CA GLY A 108 -13.40 0.36 1.37
C GLY A 108 -13.97 -0.16 2.68
N MET A 109 -14.50 0.73 3.51
CA MET A 109 -14.93 0.44 4.88
C MET A 109 -16.43 0.65 4.99
N PHE A 110 -17.20 -0.44 4.89
CA PHE A 110 -18.65 -0.35 4.76
C PHE A 110 -19.40 -0.98 5.94
N GLN A 111 -18.75 -1.78 6.78
CA GLN A 111 -19.33 -2.39 7.98
C GLN A 111 -18.38 -2.28 9.21
N PRO A 112 -18.56 -1.28 10.11
CA PRO A 112 -19.50 -0.17 10.01
C PRO A 112 -19.11 0.83 8.91
N TYR A 113 -20.08 1.60 8.39
CA TYR A 113 -19.85 2.54 7.29
C TYR A 113 -18.90 3.67 7.70
N GLN A 114 -17.70 3.66 7.14
CA GLN A 114 -16.69 4.72 7.27
C GLN A 114 -16.24 5.28 5.91
N GLY A 115 -16.71 4.67 4.80
CA GLY A 115 -16.50 5.12 3.44
C GLY A 115 -15.19 4.63 2.83
N LEU A 116 -14.67 5.39 1.87
CA LEU A 116 -13.34 5.16 1.31
C LEU A 116 -12.30 5.87 2.17
N LEU A 117 -11.25 5.15 2.55
CA LEU A 117 -10.09 5.67 3.25
C LEU A 117 -8.88 5.58 2.33
N GLN A 118 -8.18 6.68 2.12
CA GLN A 118 -6.93 6.73 1.38
C GLN A 118 -5.82 7.17 2.33
N CYS A 119 -4.78 6.35 2.47
CA CYS A 119 -3.68 6.57 3.38
C CYS A 119 -2.34 6.60 2.64
N TYR A 120 -1.47 7.48 3.12
CA TYR A 120 -0.07 7.58 2.77
C TYR A 120 0.73 7.26 4.02
N GLY A 121 1.81 6.52 3.87
CA GLY A 121 2.58 6.09 5.02
C GLY A 121 3.95 5.60 4.66
N VAL A 122 4.66 5.19 5.70
CA VAL A 122 6.02 4.70 5.63
C VAL A 122 6.19 3.52 6.55
N GLN A 123 7.19 2.70 6.27
CA GLN A 123 7.59 1.60 7.15
C GLN A 123 9.05 1.77 7.58
N GLY A 124 9.33 1.41 8.82
CA GLY A 124 10.68 1.25 9.35
C GLY A 124 10.87 -0.18 9.80
N LEU A 125 11.96 -0.81 9.34
CA LEU A 125 12.37 -2.16 9.76
C LEU A 125 13.64 -2.07 10.60
N GLY A 126 13.74 -2.88 11.66
CA GLY A 126 14.92 -2.91 12.51
C GLY A 126 15.07 -4.21 13.28
N ALA A 127 16.28 -4.44 13.81
CA ALA A 127 16.55 -5.55 14.73
C ALA A 127 16.00 -5.30 16.15
N SER A 128 15.53 -4.07 16.41
CA SER A 128 14.82 -3.69 17.64
C SER A 128 13.66 -2.76 17.30
N LEU A 129 12.67 -2.68 18.21
CA LEU A 129 11.56 -1.74 18.11
C LEU A 129 12.05 -0.29 18.00
N GLU A 130 13.03 0.10 18.82
CA GLU A 130 13.62 1.45 18.79
C GLU A 130 14.18 1.79 17.41
N MET A 131 14.94 0.87 16.81
CA MET A 131 15.51 1.06 15.48
C MET A 131 14.42 1.19 14.41
N ALA A 132 13.38 0.35 14.49
CA ALA A 132 12.24 0.41 13.58
C ALA A 132 11.49 1.74 13.69
N LEU A 133 11.25 2.22 14.91
CA LEU A 133 10.57 3.50 15.18
C LEU A 133 11.40 4.70 14.71
N ARG A 134 12.71 4.71 14.97
CA ARG A 134 13.60 5.78 14.49
C ARG A 134 13.54 5.90 12.97
N ARG A 135 13.68 4.77 12.25
CA ARG A 135 13.62 4.72 10.79
C ARG A 135 12.25 5.14 10.26
N ALA A 136 11.17 4.65 10.87
CA ALA A 136 9.82 5.04 10.50
C ALA A 136 9.57 6.54 10.75
N GLY A 137 10.14 7.12 11.81
CA GLY A 137 10.06 8.55 12.12
C GLY A 137 10.80 9.42 11.11
N GLU A 138 12.03 9.07 10.76
CA GLU A 138 12.82 9.74 9.72
C GLU A 138 12.08 9.72 8.37
N ALA A 139 11.57 8.55 8.00
CA ALA A 139 10.77 8.37 6.79
C ALA A 139 9.46 9.17 6.83
N ALA A 140 8.80 9.25 7.99
CA ALA A 140 7.55 9.99 8.15
C ALA A 140 7.78 11.49 7.98
N ALA A 141 8.87 12.05 8.54
CA ALA A 141 9.23 13.45 8.34
C ALA A 141 9.49 13.78 6.86
N ALA A 142 10.14 12.86 6.13
CA ALA A 142 10.34 13.02 4.68
C ALA A 142 9.00 12.97 3.91
N LEU A 143 8.10 12.04 4.27
CA LEU A 143 6.77 11.96 3.69
C LEU A 143 5.96 13.23 3.97
N GLU A 144 5.98 13.74 5.21
CA GLU A 144 5.31 14.99 5.59
C GLU A 144 5.81 16.18 4.76
N GLY A 145 7.13 16.31 4.59
CA GLY A 145 7.71 17.35 3.73
C GLY A 145 7.25 17.25 2.27
N VAL A 146 7.03 16.04 1.76
CA VAL A 146 6.45 15.82 0.44
C VAL A 146 4.97 16.22 0.41
N LEU A 147 4.18 15.75 1.37
CA LEU A 147 2.74 16.00 1.44
C LEU A 147 2.40 17.48 1.67
N ALA A 148 3.29 18.24 2.31
CA ALA A 148 3.15 19.69 2.51
C ALA A 148 3.06 20.48 1.19
N ASN A 149 3.59 19.95 0.08
CA ASN A 149 3.48 20.59 -1.24
C ASN A 149 2.07 20.49 -1.85
N PHE A 150 1.14 19.81 -1.18
CA PHE A 150 -0.26 19.68 -1.59
C PHE A 150 -1.15 20.51 -0.65
N GLU A 151 -0.89 21.82 -0.56
CA GLU A 151 -1.47 22.75 0.43
C GLU A 151 -3.00 22.72 0.52
N GLN A 152 -3.69 22.43 -0.59
CA GLN A 152 -5.15 22.35 -0.59
C GLN A 152 -5.68 21.01 -0.04
N SER A 153 -4.81 20.01 0.09
CA SER A 153 -5.13 18.69 0.63
C SER A 153 -4.94 18.71 2.14
N ARG A 154 -5.87 18.06 2.86
CA ARG A 154 -5.74 17.88 4.32
C ARG A 154 -5.37 16.44 4.63
N PHE A 155 -4.25 16.26 5.31
CA PHE A 155 -3.82 14.97 5.84
C PHE A 155 -3.98 14.95 7.36
N VAL A 156 -4.55 13.87 7.89
CA VAL A 156 -4.80 13.71 9.33
C VAL A 156 -4.38 12.32 9.80
N PRO A 157 -3.94 12.16 11.06
CA PRO A 157 -3.71 10.83 11.63
C PRO A 157 -5.01 10.01 11.64
N LEU A 158 -4.88 8.69 11.63
CA LEU A 158 -6.04 7.80 11.70
C LEU A 158 -6.68 7.82 13.09
N THR A 159 -7.99 7.75 13.14
CA THR A 159 -8.73 7.51 14.38
C THR A 159 -8.55 6.06 14.84
N MET A 160 -8.80 5.79 16.13
CA MET A 160 -8.84 4.43 16.67
C MET A 160 -9.75 3.50 15.85
N ALA A 161 -10.94 3.96 15.48
CA ALA A 161 -11.91 3.18 14.70
C ALA A 161 -11.38 2.81 13.30
N ARG A 162 -10.68 3.73 12.62
CA ARG A 162 -10.10 3.47 11.30
C ARG A 162 -8.90 2.54 11.40
N ALA A 163 -8.02 2.78 12.36
CA ALA A 163 -6.84 1.95 12.59
C ALA A 163 -7.20 0.50 12.94
N GLU A 164 -8.19 0.31 13.82
CA GLU A 164 -8.63 -1.03 14.22
C GLU A 164 -9.33 -1.77 13.08
N TRP A 165 -10.13 -1.08 12.27
CA TRP A 165 -10.70 -1.67 11.07
C TRP A 165 -9.61 -2.16 10.10
N LEU A 166 -8.56 -1.35 9.86
CA LEU A 166 -7.43 -1.76 9.02
C LEU A 166 -6.72 -3.00 9.60
N ARG A 167 -6.43 -2.98 10.91
CA ARG A 167 -5.75 -4.09 11.60
C ARG A 167 -6.53 -5.39 11.46
N ARG A 168 -7.85 -5.34 11.67
CA ARG A 168 -8.75 -6.49 11.46
C ARG A 168 -8.79 -6.93 10.01
N GLY A 169 -8.85 -5.99 9.06
CA GLY A 169 -8.82 -6.32 7.64
C GLY A 169 -7.58 -7.13 7.26
N PHE A 170 -6.40 -6.76 7.76
CA PHE A 170 -5.16 -7.53 7.53
C PHE A 170 -5.17 -8.95 8.12
N SER A 171 -5.89 -9.18 9.22
CA SER A 171 -5.94 -10.50 9.88
C SER A 171 -7.13 -11.38 9.46
N GLU A 172 -8.23 -10.77 9.03
CA GLU A 172 -9.52 -11.45 8.82
C GLU A 172 -9.91 -11.58 7.34
N MET A 173 -9.37 -10.75 6.44
CA MET A 173 -9.70 -10.84 5.01
C MET A 173 -9.19 -12.14 4.40
N ARG A 174 -10.11 -12.96 3.90
CA ARG A 174 -9.83 -14.31 3.41
C ARG A 174 -9.12 -14.37 2.06
N PHE A 175 -9.37 -13.39 1.21
CA PHE A 175 -8.91 -13.40 -0.17
C PHE A 175 -7.83 -12.33 -0.35
N GLY A 176 -6.57 -12.76 -0.37
CA GLY A 176 -5.43 -11.92 -0.67
C GLY A 176 -4.90 -12.21 -2.08
N VAL A 177 -4.59 -11.15 -2.83
CA VAL A 177 -3.81 -11.23 -4.06
C VAL A 177 -2.58 -10.36 -3.87
N VAL A 178 -1.41 -10.96 -4.04
CA VAL A 178 -0.13 -10.25 -3.99
C VAL A 178 0.46 -10.26 -5.39
N GLY A 179 0.79 -9.07 -5.88
CA GLY A 179 1.53 -8.89 -7.13
C GLY A 179 2.87 -8.22 -6.82
N ILE A 180 3.95 -8.76 -7.37
CA ILE A 180 5.26 -8.10 -7.34
C ILE A 180 5.39 -7.34 -8.66
N GLY A 181 5.37 -6.01 -8.57
CA GLY A 181 5.63 -5.17 -9.74
C GLY A 181 7.10 -5.27 -10.13
N GLN A 182 7.39 -5.56 -11.39
CA GLN A 182 8.71 -5.29 -11.96
C GLN A 182 8.70 -3.88 -12.54
N PRO A 183 9.65 -3.01 -12.16
CA PRO A 183 9.77 -1.70 -12.79
C PRO A 183 10.03 -1.89 -14.29
N ASP A 184 9.23 -1.26 -15.14
CA ASP A 184 9.45 -1.29 -16.58
C ASP A 184 10.80 -0.59 -16.88
N ALA A 185 11.73 -1.33 -17.49
CA ALA A 185 13.05 -0.81 -17.87
C ALA A 185 12.95 0.46 -18.76
N ARG A 186 11.85 0.62 -19.49
CA ARG A 186 11.58 1.78 -20.35
C ARG A 186 11.29 3.06 -19.56
N GLU A 187 10.84 2.95 -18.31
CA GLU A 187 10.63 4.12 -17.44
C GLU A 187 11.96 4.74 -16.96
N ASN A 188 13.05 3.97 -16.94
CA ASN A 188 14.37 4.39 -16.44
C ASN A 188 15.37 4.78 -17.53
N ALA A 189 14.97 4.78 -18.81
CA ALA A 189 15.85 5.13 -19.92
C ALA A 189 16.15 6.65 -19.97
N ARG A 190 16.93 7.16 -19.02
CA ARG A 190 17.62 8.45 -19.13
C ARG A 190 18.87 8.26 -19.98
N GLY A 191 18.70 8.27 -21.29
CA GLY A 191 19.82 8.06 -22.19
C GLY A 191 19.49 8.08 -23.67
N MET A 192 18.70 9.03 -24.16
CA MET A 192 18.81 9.46 -25.56
C MET A 192 18.53 10.96 -25.65
N THR A 193 19.61 11.73 -25.83
CA THR A 193 19.58 13.10 -26.33
C THR A 193 19.12 13.06 -27.79
N GLY A 194 17.85 13.37 -28.03
CA GLY A 194 17.29 13.55 -29.35
C GLY A 194 15.89 14.15 -29.24
N GLU A 195 15.53 15.04 -30.16
CA GLU A 195 14.29 15.82 -30.19
C GLU A 195 12.99 14.98 -30.24
N ASN A 196 13.10 13.66 -30.23
CA ASN A 196 12.00 12.69 -30.22
C ASN A 196 11.98 11.79 -28.96
N ALA A 197 12.52 12.25 -27.82
CA ALA A 197 12.34 11.57 -26.54
C ALA A 197 10.86 11.67 -26.11
N ARG A 198 10.01 10.80 -26.65
CA ARG A 198 8.68 10.54 -26.09
C ARG A 198 8.91 10.06 -24.66
N SER A 199 8.62 10.94 -23.70
CA SER A 199 8.59 10.57 -22.30
C SER A 199 7.75 9.31 -22.17
N ALA A 200 8.25 8.31 -21.44
CA ALA A 200 7.48 7.12 -21.15
C ALA A 200 6.15 7.58 -20.56
N VAL A 201 5.07 7.38 -21.34
CA VAL A 201 3.71 7.56 -20.87
C VAL A 201 3.56 6.49 -19.81
N VAL A 202 3.84 6.86 -18.55
CA VAL A 202 3.44 6.07 -17.39
C VAL A 202 1.92 6.13 -17.37
N ASP A 203 1.39 5.20 -18.14
CA ASP A 203 0.06 4.63 -18.22
C ASP A 203 -1.01 5.31 -17.36
N GLU A 204 -1.60 6.40 -17.86
CA GLU A 204 -2.90 6.91 -17.40
C GLU A 204 -3.94 5.78 -17.31
N TYR A 205 -3.79 4.75 -18.14
CA TYR A 205 -4.65 3.57 -18.20
C TYR A 205 -4.59 2.71 -16.91
N THR A 206 -3.41 2.37 -16.37
CA THR A 206 -3.29 1.57 -15.14
C THR A 206 -3.80 2.30 -13.90
N LEU A 207 -3.58 3.61 -13.80
CA LEU A 207 -4.16 4.43 -12.72
C LEU A 207 -5.69 4.47 -12.80
N GLN A 208 -6.23 4.69 -14.01
CA GLN A 208 -7.66 4.62 -14.26
C GLN A 208 -8.23 3.23 -13.92
N GLN A 209 -7.49 2.14 -14.15
CA GLN A 209 -7.93 0.79 -13.79
C GLN A 209 -8.11 0.61 -12.29
N ASN A 210 -7.14 0.99 -11.46
CA ASN A 210 -7.27 0.89 -10.00
C ASN A 210 -8.45 1.73 -9.50
N GLU A 211 -8.61 2.94 -10.02
CA GLU A 211 -9.72 3.81 -9.67
C GLU A 211 -11.07 3.22 -10.06
N LEU A 212 -11.19 2.65 -11.26
CA LEU A 212 -12.41 1.96 -11.71
C LEU A 212 -12.76 0.78 -10.82
N VAL A 213 -11.76 0.01 -10.39
CA VAL A 213 -11.95 -1.09 -9.43
C VAL A 213 -12.46 -0.54 -8.09
N TYR A 214 -11.81 0.47 -7.51
CA TYR A 214 -12.22 1.03 -6.23
C TYR A 214 -13.63 1.62 -6.28
N ARG A 215 -13.97 2.33 -7.37
CA ARG A 215 -15.33 2.85 -7.60
C ARG A 215 -16.35 1.73 -7.73
N GLY A 216 -16.01 0.64 -8.42
CA GLY A 216 -16.86 -0.55 -8.54
C GLY A 216 -17.13 -1.19 -7.17
N MET A 217 -16.07 -1.45 -6.40
CA MET A 217 -16.16 -2.02 -5.05
C MET A 217 -16.99 -1.10 -4.12
N ALA A 218 -16.74 0.21 -4.16
CA ALA A 218 -17.49 1.18 -3.36
C ALA A 218 -18.97 1.26 -3.74
N LYS A 219 -19.30 1.18 -5.03
CA LYS A 219 -20.69 1.15 -5.50
C LYS A 219 -21.43 -0.09 -5.00
N LEU A 220 -20.75 -1.23 -4.92
CA LEU A 220 -21.28 -2.47 -4.38
C LEU A 220 -21.22 -2.54 -2.84
N ARG A 221 -20.51 -1.60 -2.19
CA ARG A 221 -20.21 -1.60 -0.76
C ARG A 221 -19.47 -2.86 -0.30
N GLU A 222 -18.66 -3.42 -1.19
CA GLU A 222 -17.77 -4.54 -0.87
C GLU A 222 -16.54 -4.02 -0.16
N GLU A 223 -16.21 -4.61 0.99
CA GLU A 223 -15.02 -4.22 1.75
C GLU A 223 -13.75 -4.69 1.04
N PHE A 224 -12.74 -3.82 1.00
CA PHE A 224 -11.47 -4.14 0.36
C PHE A 224 -10.30 -3.42 1.02
N LEU A 225 -9.12 -4.01 0.87
CA LEU A 225 -7.83 -3.41 1.17
C LEU A 225 -6.94 -3.52 -0.06
N ALA A 226 -6.56 -2.37 -0.62
CA ALA A 226 -5.56 -2.29 -1.66
C ALA A 226 -4.31 -1.63 -1.08
N VAL A 227 -3.21 -2.38 -1.02
CA VAL A 227 -1.96 -1.92 -0.42
C VAL A 227 -0.84 -1.99 -1.46
N VAL A 228 -0.13 -0.88 -1.63
CA VAL A 228 1.08 -0.79 -2.42
C VAL A 228 2.22 -0.47 -1.47
N MET A 229 3.19 -1.37 -1.39
CA MET A 229 4.42 -1.19 -0.63
C MET A 229 5.58 -1.06 -1.61
N ALA A 230 6.34 0.01 -1.50
CA ALA A 230 7.62 0.14 -2.17
C ALA A 230 8.72 -0.14 -1.15
N PHE A 231 9.50 -1.18 -1.39
CA PHE A 231 10.63 -1.57 -0.56
C PHE A 231 11.83 -1.84 -1.45
N ARG A 232 13.02 -1.54 -0.94
CA ARG A 232 14.26 -1.91 -1.62
C ARG A 232 14.57 -3.37 -1.31
N VAL A 233 14.83 -4.16 -2.34
CA VAL A 233 15.48 -5.46 -2.18
C VAL A 233 16.93 -5.18 -1.82
N ARG A 234 17.37 -5.58 -0.61
CA ARG A 234 18.80 -5.51 -0.27
C ARG A 234 19.53 -6.50 -1.18
N GLN A 235 20.46 -5.99 -1.98
CA GLN A 235 21.41 -6.82 -2.73
C GLN A 235 22.49 -7.36 -1.80
#